data_AF-A0A948AI32-F1
#
_entry.id   AF-A0A948AI32-F1
#
_cell.length_a   1.000
_cell.length_b   1.000
_cell.length_c   1.000
_cell.angle_alpha   90.00
_cell.angle_beta   90.00
_cell.angle_gamma   90.00
#
_symmetry.space_group_name_H-M   'P 1'
#
loop_
_entity.id
_entity.type
_entity.pdbx_description
1 polymer ?
#
loop_
_entity_poly.entity_id
_entity_poly.type
_entity_poly.pdbx_seq_one_letter_code
_entity_poly.pdbx_strand_id
1 'polypeptide(L)'
;MSRLWSNYTAASHRVMFLPGALLTVLAMLWWLFDLESRRAGGAGLGDLPGPALHSWWMLYGFFPFFIFGFLFTAAPNWLNGPAIPKRAYVASGVLMALGAVLVLVGLVVPGLALHLAGWSVAVWALFRTLTGAPPQDKIHPVIVTAAAALGCVGDAVFLVWAGADFPDALRMAEAIGVWGFLAPTFLAVCHRMIPWFTSRIVPNYVMVRPYGPLWGVLAGCLVHGALEVMERRELLWLVDLPMAVTVFWFATRWGVARGAQQVRLLSMLHIGFLWLGLSLLLYTLDSLARYAGLAWNAGNAPLHALGI
;
A
#
# COMPACT_ATOMS: atom_id res chain seq x y z
N MET A 1 -28.26 15.76 14.29
CA MET A 1 -27.43 14.66 13.76
C MET A 1 -27.77 13.38 14.52
N SER A 2 -27.88 12.23 13.86
CA SER A 2 -28.22 10.96 14.54
C SER A 2 -27.08 10.51 15.48
N ARG A 3 -27.42 9.80 16.57
CA ARG A 3 -26.43 9.20 17.48
C ARG A 3 -25.44 8.29 16.74
N LEU A 4 -25.93 7.54 15.75
CA LEU A 4 -25.12 6.67 14.90
C LEU A 4 -24.05 7.46 14.13
N TRP A 5 -24.43 8.55 13.46
CA TRP A 5 -23.49 9.37 12.70
C TRP A 5 -22.44 10.03 13.61
N SER A 6 -22.86 10.50 14.79
CA SER A 6 -21.95 11.04 15.80
C SER A 6 -20.91 10.01 16.23
N ASN A 7 -21.35 8.77 16.52
CA ASN A 7 -20.47 7.68 16.95
C ASN A 7 -19.53 7.21 15.83
N TYR A 8 -20.05 7.09 14.61
CA TYR A 8 -19.28 6.68 13.44
C TYR A 8 -18.17 7.67 13.13
N THR A 9 -18.49 8.96 13.14
CA THR A 9 -17.55 10.05 12.83
C THR A 9 -16.82 10.59 14.06
N ALA A 10 -16.74 9.80 15.14
CA ALA A 10 -16.00 10.18 16.35
C ALA A 10 -14.48 10.00 16.19
N ALA A 11 -14.05 9.11 15.29
CA ALA A 11 -12.64 8.83 15.03
C ALA A 11 -12.40 8.51 13.56
N SER A 12 -11.22 8.89 13.05
CA SER A 12 -10.81 8.67 11.67
C SER A 12 -10.82 7.21 11.25
N HIS A 13 -10.27 6.32 12.08
CA HIS A 13 -10.21 4.88 11.78
C HIS A 13 -11.60 4.25 11.62
N ARG A 14 -12.64 4.74 12.31
CA ARG A 14 -14.01 4.22 12.14
C ARG A 14 -14.57 4.54 10.77
N VAL A 15 -14.37 5.80 10.35
CA VAL A 15 -14.81 6.32 9.05
C VAL A 15 -14.12 5.63 7.88
N MET A 16 -12.89 5.15 8.10
CA MET A 16 -12.09 4.53 7.06
C MET A 16 -12.16 3.00 7.08
N PHE A 17 -12.00 2.35 8.23
CA PHE A 17 -11.89 0.89 8.29
C PHE A 17 -13.20 0.17 7.96
N LEU A 18 -14.36 0.73 8.34
CA LEU A 18 -15.64 0.10 8.01
C LEU A 18 -15.87 0.01 6.50
N PRO A 19 -15.81 1.12 5.71
CA PRO A 19 -15.94 1.02 4.27
C PRO A 19 -14.80 0.21 3.64
N GLY A 20 -13.55 0.35 4.12
CA GLY A 20 -12.44 -0.48 3.64
C GLY A 20 -12.71 -1.99 3.77
N ALA A 21 -13.22 -2.44 4.92
CA ALA A 21 -13.55 -3.84 5.16
C ALA A 21 -14.71 -4.33 4.27
N LEU A 22 -15.78 -3.52 4.12
CA LEU A 22 -16.90 -3.86 3.25
C LEU A 22 -16.47 -3.92 1.78
N LEU A 23 -15.72 -2.94 1.31
CA LEU A 23 -15.20 -2.86 -0.05
C LEU A 23 -14.23 -4.01 -0.35
N THR A 24 -13.44 -4.45 0.62
CA THR A 24 -12.58 -5.63 0.46
C THR A 24 -13.41 -6.87 0.10
N VAL A 25 -14.48 -7.14 0.86
CA VAL A 25 -15.36 -8.29 0.60
C VAL A 25 -16.07 -8.12 -0.75
N LEU A 26 -16.61 -6.93 -1.02
CA LEU A 26 -17.33 -6.66 -2.27
C LEU A 26 -16.42 -6.76 -3.50
N ALA A 27 -15.18 -6.26 -3.43
CA ALA A 27 -14.21 -6.35 -4.51
C ALA A 27 -13.80 -7.81 -4.76
N MET A 28 -13.64 -8.62 -3.71
CA MET A 28 -13.35 -10.06 -3.85
C MET A 28 -14.53 -10.83 -4.44
N LEU A 29 -15.76 -10.52 -4.02
CA LEU A 29 -16.96 -11.13 -4.61
C LEU A 29 -17.12 -10.74 -6.08
N TRP A 30 -16.95 -9.45 -6.39
CA TRP A 30 -16.96 -8.96 -7.77
C TRP A 30 -15.91 -9.68 -8.61
N TRP A 31 -14.68 -9.82 -8.11
CA TRP A 31 -13.60 -10.51 -8.81
C TRP A 31 -13.90 -11.99 -9.03
N LEU A 32 -14.44 -12.68 -8.02
CA LEU A 32 -14.89 -14.07 -8.16
C LEU A 32 -15.93 -14.22 -9.27
N PHE A 33 -16.93 -13.33 -9.33
CA PHE A 33 -17.94 -13.38 -10.37
C PHE A 33 -17.41 -13.01 -11.77
N ASP A 34 -16.46 -12.08 -11.88
CA ASP A 34 -15.77 -11.80 -13.15
C ASP A 34 -15.01 -13.04 -13.65
N LEU A 35 -14.28 -13.72 -12.76
CA LEU A 35 -13.58 -14.97 -13.09
C LEU A 35 -14.55 -16.09 -13.50
N GLU A 36 -15.65 -16.28 -12.79
CA GLU A 36 -16.64 -17.30 -13.11
C GLU A 36 -17.35 -17.02 -14.45
N SER A 37 -17.67 -15.76 -14.73
CA SER A 37 -18.21 -15.32 -16.02
C SER A 37 -17.25 -15.72 -17.16
N ARG A 38 -15.96 -15.41 -17.01
CA ARG A 38 -14.92 -15.76 -18.00
C ARG A 38 -14.72 -17.27 -18.13
N ARG A 39 -14.71 -18.01 -17.01
CA ARG A 39 -14.62 -19.47 -16.99
C ARG A 39 -15.78 -20.13 -17.73
N ALA A 40 -16.97 -19.53 -17.67
CA ALA A 40 -18.16 -19.98 -18.39
C ALA A 40 -18.21 -19.51 -19.87
N GLY A 41 -17.17 -18.83 -20.38
CA GLY A 41 -17.11 -18.33 -21.76
C GLY A 41 -17.72 -16.94 -21.97
N GLY A 42 -18.11 -16.25 -20.90
CA GLY A 42 -18.56 -14.86 -20.92
C GLY A 42 -17.40 -13.85 -21.02
N ALA A 43 -17.74 -12.58 -21.22
CA ALA A 43 -16.76 -11.50 -21.37
C ALA A 43 -16.16 -10.98 -20.03
N GLY A 44 -16.69 -11.43 -18.88
CA GLY A 44 -16.44 -10.85 -17.56
C GLY A 44 -17.53 -9.88 -17.11
N LEU A 45 -17.28 -9.14 -16.03
CA LEU A 45 -18.15 -8.11 -15.49
C LEU A 45 -17.64 -6.71 -15.87
N GLY A 46 -18.47 -5.94 -16.58
CA GLY A 46 -18.19 -4.55 -16.96
C GLY A 46 -17.39 -4.41 -18.26
N ASP A 47 -17.16 -3.15 -18.63
CA ASP A 47 -16.62 -2.78 -19.94
C ASP A 47 -15.09 -2.71 -19.98
N LEU A 48 -14.44 -2.56 -18.82
CA LEU A 48 -12.98 -2.57 -18.72
C LEU A 48 -12.43 -3.99 -18.56
N PRO A 49 -11.16 -4.23 -18.94
CA PRO A 49 -10.48 -5.48 -18.63
C PRO A 49 -10.56 -5.82 -17.12
N GLY A 50 -11.22 -6.93 -16.78
CA GLY A 50 -11.39 -7.40 -15.41
C GLY A 50 -10.08 -7.44 -14.60
N PRO A 51 -8.97 -8.00 -15.14
CA PRO A 51 -7.68 -7.99 -14.45
C PRO A 51 -7.14 -6.60 -14.08
N ALA A 52 -7.37 -5.59 -14.93
CA ALA A 52 -6.94 -4.23 -14.65
C ALA A 52 -7.79 -3.59 -13.54
N LEU A 53 -9.10 -3.84 -13.53
CA LEU A 53 -9.94 -3.34 -12.45
C LEU A 53 -9.67 -4.08 -11.14
N HIS A 54 -9.34 -5.38 -11.20
CA HIS A 54 -8.82 -6.13 -10.05
C HIS A 54 -7.53 -5.52 -9.51
N SER A 55 -6.55 -5.19 -10.36
CA SER A 55 -5.31 -4.54 -9.90
C SER A 55 -5.59 -3.18 -9.26
N TRP A 56 -6.51 -2.38 -9.81
CA TRP A 56 -6.96 -1.15 -9.15
C TRP A 56 -7.56 -1.42 -7.77
N TRP A 57 -8.44 -2.42 -7.62
CA TRP A 57 -8.98 -2.78 -6.31
C TRP A 57 -7.87 -3.14 -5.31
N MET A 58 -6.85 -3.90 -5.76
CA MET A 58 -5.78 -4.41 -4.90
C MET A 58 -4.74 -3.34 -4.55
N LEU A 59 -4.69 -2.24 -5.28
CA LEU A 59 -3.68 -1.19 -5.05
C LEU A 59 -4.31 0.08 -4.48
N TYR A 60 -5.45 0.48 -5.03
CA TYR A 60 -6.08 1.76 -4.84
C TYR A 60 -7.48 1.66 -4.23
N GLY A 61 -8.23 0.61 -4.52
CA GLY A 61 -9.66 0.55 -4.17
C GLY A 61 -9.95 0.42 -2.67
N PHE A 62 -9.28 -0.48 -1.94
CA PHE A 62 -9.57 -0.69 -0.50
C PHE A 62 -8.39 -0.49 0.45
N PHE A 63 -7.14 -0.80 0.06
CA PHE A 63 -5.98 -0.63 0.97
C PHE A 63 -5.80 0.80 1.51
N PRO A 64 -6.02 1.86 0.72
CA PRO A 64 -5.89 3.24 1.18
C PRO A 64 -6.81 3.58 2.35
N PHE A 65 -7.98 2.94 2.48
CA PHE A 65 -8.84 3.11 3.65
C PHE A 65 -8.13 2.67 4.93
N PHE A 66 -7.46 1.51 4.92
CA PHE A 66 -6.71 1.04 6.08
C PHE A 66 -5.47 1.92 6.34
N ILE A 67 -4.77 2.33 5.29
CA ILE A 67 -3.61 3.21 5.39
C ILE A 67 -4.01 4.58 5.98
N PHE A 68 -5.03 5.24 5.45
CA PHE A 68 -5.48 6.54 5.96
C PHE A 68 -6.14 6.44 7.33
N GLY A 69 -6.95 5.41 7.59
CA GLY A 69 -7.51 5.20 8.92
C GLY A 69 -6.44 5.06 10.01
N PHE A 70 -5.33 4.39 9.66
CA PHE A 70 -4.13 4.32 10.50
C PHE A 70 -3.38 5.66 10.57
N LEU A 71 -2.96 6.21 9.43
CA LEU A 71 -2.11 7.41 9.34
C LEU A 71 -2.77 8.66 9.93
N PHE A 72 -4.09 8.79 9.83
CA PHE A 72 -4.81 9.92 10.41
C PHE A 72 -4.75 9.97 11.94
N THR A 73 -4.39 8.86 12.58
CA THR A 73 -4.11 8.79 14.02
C THR A 73 -2.60 8.76 14.27
N ALA A 74 -1.87 7.93 13.52
CA ALA A 74 -0.45 7.69 13.75
C ALA A 74 0.42 8.89 13.40
N ALA A 75 0.19 9.56 12.27
CA ALA A 75 1.03 10.67 11.83
C ALA A 75 0.99 11.88 12.79
N PRO A 76 -0.19 12.37 13.25
CA PRO A 76 -0.23 13.39 14.30
C PRO A 76 0.52 12.98 15.57
N ASN A 77 0.35 11.73 16.03
CA ASN A 77 1.02 11.23 17.23
C ASN A 77 2.54 11.14 17.05
N TRP A 78 3.01 10.72 15.86
CA TRP A 78 4.44 10.64 15.56
C TRP A 78 5.12 12.01 15.50
N LEU A 79 4.34 13.03 15.17
CA LEU A 79 4.77 14.40 15.00
C LEU A 79 4.45 15.27 16.21
N ASN A 80 3.84 14.75 17.28
CA ASN A 80 3.24 15.58 18.34
C ASN A 80 2.48 16.80 17.76
N GLY A 81 1.81 16.56 16.63
CA GLY A 81 1.30 17.58 15.72
C GLY A 81 -0.20 17.76 15.86
N PRO A 82 -0.79 18.71 15.11
CA PRO A 82 -2.23 18.92 15.14
C PRO A 82 -2.97 17.67 14.66
N ALA A 83 -3.99 17.28 15.41
CA ALA A 83 -4.90 16.20 15.02
C ALA A 83 -5.58 16.54 13.69
N ILE A 84 -5.86 15.51 12.88
CA ILE A 84 -6.53 15.71 11.59
C ILE A 84 -7.98 16.14 11.82
N PRO A 85 -8.42 17.27 11.23
CA PRO A 85 -9.77 17.77 11.44
C PRO A 85 -10.84 16.78 10.99
N LYS A 86 -11.94 16.69 11.75
CA LYS A 86 -13.09 15.82 11.45
C LYS A 86 -13.61 15.95 10.03
N ARG A 87 -13.75 17.18 9.55
CA ARG A 87 -14.17 17.46 8.17
C ARG A 87 -13.29 16.78 7.12
N ALA A 88 -11.98 16.71 7.35
CA ALA A 88 -11.03 16.20 6.36
C ALA A 88 -11.11 14.68 6.27
N TYR A 89 -11.09 13.96 7.40
CA TYR A 89 -11.18 12.50 7.37
C TYR A 89 -12.59 12.02 6.98
N VAL A 90 -13.65 12.76 7.31
CA VAL A 90 -15.02 12.44 6.87
C VAL A 90 -15.16 12.65 5.37
N ALA A 91 -14.74 13.81 4.85
CA ALA A 91 -14.82 14.08 3.42
C ALA A 91 -14.02 13.06 2.62
N SER A 92 -12.78 12.76 3.03
CA SER A 92 -11.94 11.76 2.39
C SER A 92 -12.61 10.38 2.37
N GLY A 93 -13.05 9.86 3.52
CA GLY A 93 -13.65 8.52 3.58
C GLY A 93 -14.97 8.41 2.84
N VAL A 94 -15.81 9.44 2.86
CA VAL A 94 -17.09 9.45 2.12
C VAL A 94 -16.87 9.52 0.62
N LEU A 95 -16.01 10.42 0.13
CA LEU A 95 -15.73 10.55 -1.30
C LEU A 95 -15.08 9.28 -1.85
N MET A 96 -14.09 8.72 -1.14
CA MET A 96 -13.49 7.43 -1.51
C MET A 96 -14.53 6.31 -1.55
N ALA A 97 -15.35 6.18 -0.50
CA ALA A 97 -16.32 5.08 -0.44
C ALA A 97 -17.39 5.18 -1.53
N LEU A 98 -17.91 6.39 -1.78
CA LEU A 98 -18.87 6.62 -2.86
C LEU A 98 -18.23 6.36 -4.24
N GLY A 99 -17.00 6.82 -4.46
CA GLY A 99 -16.26 6.56 -5.69
C GLY A 99 -16.07 5.06 -5.96
N ALA A 100 -15.63 4.33 -4.94
CA ALA A 100 -15.49 2.87 -5.01
C ALA A 100 -16.83 2.16 -5.28
N VAL A 101 -17.93 2.61 -4.67
CA VAL A 101 -19.28 2.07 -4.95
C VAL A 101 -19.71 2.35 -6.40
N LEU A 102 -19.41 3.54 -6.95
CA LEU A 102 -19.68 3.86 -8.36
C LEU A 102 -18.90 2.91 -9.29
N VAL A 103 -17.64 2.62 -8.97
CA VAL A 103 -16.84 1.63 -9.71
C VAL A 103 -17.50 0.25 -9.66
N LEU A 104 -17.94 -0.21 -8.48
CA LEU A 104 -18.60 -1.52 -8.33
C LEU A 104 -19.86 -1.66 -9.19
N VAL A 105 -20.64 -0.60 -9.36
CA VAL A 105 -21.89 -0.63 -10.16
C VAL A 105 -21.67 -0.32 -11.65
N GLY A 106 -20.42 -0.22 -12.10
CA GLY A 106 -20.06 -0.03 -13.51
C GLY A 106 -19.89 1.44 -13.93
N LEU A 107 -20.08 2.41 -13.03
CA LEU A 107 -19.79 3.83 -13.30
C LEU A 107 -18.31 4.12 -13.05
N VAL A 108 -17.43 3.47 -13.83
CA VAL A 108 -16.01 3.36 -13.53
C VAL A 108 -15.29 4.71 -13.52
N VAL A 109 -15.25 5.42 -14.66
CA VAL A 109 -14.53 6.72 -14.77
C VAL A 109 -14.98 7.76 -13.73
N PRO A 110 -16.28 8.08 -13.56
CA PRO A 110 -16.70 9.01 -12.51
C PRO A 110 -16.45 8.47 -11.10
N GLY A 111 -16.51 7.15 -10.90
CA GLY A 111 -16.18 6.51 -9.63
C GLY A 111 -14.71 6.67 -9.25
N LEU A 112 -13.80 6.39 -10.19
CA LEU A 112 -12.36 6.59 -10.05
C LEU A 112 -12.03 8.06 -9.75
N ALA A 113 -12.62 9.00 -10.49
CA ALA A 113 -12.41 10.43 -10.26
C ALA A 113 -12.88 10.89 -8.87
N LEU A 114 -14.04 10.40 -8.41
CA LEU A 114 -14.56 10.70 -7.07
C LEU A 114 -13.69 10.07 -5.97
N HIS A 115 -13.20 8.85 -6.21
CA HIS A 115 -12.28 8.16 -5.32
C HIS A 115 -10.98 8.94 -5.15
N LEU A 116 -10.37 9.33 -6.27
CA LEU A 116 -9.15 10.14 -6.33
C LEU A 116 -9.32 11.50 -5.63
N ALA A 117 -10.49 12.15 -5.75
CA ALA A 117 -10.77 13.38 -5.03
C ALA A 117 -10.75 13.17 -3.51
N GLY A 118 -11.36 12.08 -3.02
CA GLY A 118 -11.34 11.72 -1.61
C GLY A 118 -9.93 11.38 -1.10
N TRP A 119 -9.13 10.68 -1.91
CA TRP A 119 -7.72 10.42 -1.63
C TRP A 119 -6.91 11.72 -1.56
N SER A 120 -7.12 12.64 -2.50
CA SER A 120 -6.43 13.94 -2.54
C SER A 120 -6.67 14.75 -1.27
N VAL A 121 -7.91 14.75 -0.76
CA VAL A 121 -8.24 15.36 0.54
C VAL A 121 -7.44 14.71 1.68
N ALA A 122 -7.24 13.39 1.65
CA ALA A 122 -6.46 12.65 2.64
C ALA A 122 -4.99 13.06 2.66
N VAL A 123 -4.37 13.06 1.48
CA VAL A 123 -2.96 13.43 1.29
C VAL A 123 -2.74 14.88 1.72
N TRP A 124 -3.64 15.78 1.34
CA TRP A 124 -3.58 17.17 1.77
C TRP A 124 -3.68 17.31 3.30
N ALA A 125 -4.56 16.55 3.95
CA ALA A 125 -4.67 16.56 5.41
C ALA A 125 -3.38 16.09 6.10
N LEU A 126 -2.75 15.02 5.60
CA LEU A 126 -1.46 14.54 6.10
C LEU A 126 -0.35 15.57 5.90
N PHE A 127 -0.27 16.17 4.71
CA PHE A 127 0.71 17.22 4.40
C PHE A 127 0.57 18.43 5.33
N ARG A 128 -0.66 18.85 5.65
CA ARG A 128 -0.91 19.93 6.60
C ARG A 128 -0.46 19.58 8.02
N THR A 129 -0.70 18.34 8.48
CA THR A 129 -0.18 17.89 9.78
C THR A 129 1.35 17.86 9.79
N LEU A 130 1.98 17.42 8.71
CA LEU A 130 3.44 17.36 8.58
C LEU A 130 4.10 18.75 8.64
N THR A 131 3.56 19.71 7.90
CA THR A 131 4.06 21.09 7.82
C THR A 131 3.75 21.89 9.08
N GLY A 132 2.59 21.65 9.72
CA GLY A 132 2.21 22.30 10.97
C GLY A 132 2.83 21.73 12.25
N ALA A 133 3.57 20.61 12.16
CA ALA A 133 4.22 19.98 13.31
C ALA A 133 5.45 20.76 13.81
N PRO A 134 5.74 20.75 15.13
CA PRO A 134 6.92 21.41 15.69
C PRO A 134 8.23 20.84 15.12
N PRO A 135 9.36 21.57 15.22
CA PRO A 135 10.67 21.10 14.81
C PRO A 135 11.09 19.83 15.58
N GLN A 136 11.21 18.70 14.88
CA GLN A 136 11.66 17.40 15.40
C GLN A 136 12.03 16.47 14.23
N ASP A 137 12.41 15.21 14.50
CA ASP A 137 12.56 14.19 13.46
C ASP A 137 11.21 13.89 12.78
N LYS A 138 11.12 14.18 11.48
CA LYS A 138 9.92 13.96 10.65
C LYS A 138 10.11 12.86 9.61
N ILE A 139 11.19 12.07 9.64
CA ILE A 139 11.56 11.15 8.55
C ILE A 139 10.42 10.18 8.17
N HIS A 140 9.90 9.40 9.12
CA HIS A 140 8.83 8.43 8.79
C HIS A 140 7.52 9.09 8.34
N PRO A 141 7.01 10.15 9.02
CA PRO A 141 5.87 10.93 8.51
C PRO A 141 6.06 11.48 7.09
N VAL A 142 7.26 11.97 6.75
CA VAL A 142 7.60 12.43 5.40
C VAL A 142 7.49 11.27 4.41
N ILE A 143 8.11 10.12 4.70
CA ILE A 143 8.10 8.96 3.81
C ILE A 143 6.67 8.49 3.53
N VAL A 144 5.85 8.28 4.58
CA VAL A 144 4.46 7.78 4.37
C VAL A 144 3.57 8.80 3.69
N THR A 145 3.79 10.11 3.90
CA THR A 145 3.04 11.17 3.21
C THR A 145 3.45 11.25 1.74
N ALA A 146 4.75 11.15 1.43
CA ALA A 146 5.26 11.11 0.07
C ALA A 146 4.78 9.87 -0.68
N ALA A 147 4.83 8.69 -0.04
CA ALA A 147 4.29 7.45 -0.61
C ALA A 147 2.78 7.56 -0.88
N ALA A 148 2.00 8.12 0.05
CA ALA A 148 0.57 8.35 -0.17
C ALA A 148 0.28 9.35 -1.30
N ALA A 149 1.13 10.35 -1.49
CA ALA A 149 1.05 11.28 -2.63
C ALA A 149 1.40 10.57 -3.95
N LEU A 150 2.42 9.72 -3.98
CA LEU A 150 2.72 8.88 -5.14
C LEU A 150 1.58 7.91 -5.45
N GLY A 151 0.93 7.32 -4.45
CA GLY A 151 -0.27 6.50 -4.64
C GLY A 151 -1.42 7.28 -5.26
N CYS A 152 -1.61 8.54 -4.85
CA CYS A 152 -2.59 9.44 -5.48
C CYS A 152 -2.26 9.71 -6.95
N VAL A 153 -0.98 9.85 -7.31
CA VAL A 153 -0.54 9.98 -8.70
C VAL A 153 -0.81 8.68 -9.46
N GLY A 154 -0.52 7.52 -8.88
CA GLY A 154 -0.81 6.22 -9.49
C GLY A 154 -2.29 5.99 -9.77
N ASP A 155 -3.18 6.35 -8.83
CA ASP A 155 -4.64 6.30 -9.02
C ASP A 155 -5.09 7.26 -10.13
N ALA A 156 -4.49 8.45 -10.23
CA ALA A 156 -4.73 9.37 -11.35
C ALA A 156 -4.25 8.82 -12.69
N VAL A 157 -3.10 8.15 -12.73
CA VAL A 157 -2.58 7.49 -13.94
C VAL A 157 -3.51 6.34 -14.35
N PHE A 158 -4.05 5.58 -13.40
CA PHE A 158 -5.07 4.55 -13.68
C PHE A 158 -6.35 5.16 -14.26
N LEU A 159 -6.82 6.29 -13.71
CA LEU A 159 -7.96 7.02 -14.25
C LEU A 159 -7.71 7.50 -15.69
N VAL A 160 -6.50 7.97 -16.00
CA VAL A 160 -6.11 8.33 -17.37
C VAL A 160 -6.16 7.11 -18.28
N TRP A 161 -5.62 5.97 -17.86
CA TRP A 161 -5.72 4.71 -18.62
C TRP A 161 -7.18 4.30 -18.87
N ALA A 162 -8.05 4.42 -17.86
CA ALA A 162 -9.45 4.02 -17.96
C ALA A 162 -10.29 4.96 -18.83
N GLY A 163 -9.89 6.23 -19.00
CA GLY A 163 -10.64 7.26 -19.70
C GLY A 163 -10.03 7.76 -21.01
N ALA A 164 -8.77 7.43 -21.31
CA ALA A 164 -8.03 7.89 -22.47
C ALA A 164 -7.22 6.77 -23.12
N ASP A 165 -6.87 6.95 -24.40
CA ASP A 165 -6.05 5.98 -25.16
C ASP A 165 -4.56 6.13 -24.80
N PHE A 166 -4.18 5.62 -23.63
CA PHE A 166 -2.78 5.56 -23.19
C PHE A 166 -2.45 4.18 -22.59
N PRO A 167 -2.06 3.19 -23.42
CA PRO A 167 -1.89 1.81 -22.99
C PRO A 167 -0.85 1.61 -21.86
N ASP A 168 0.26 2.36 -21.88
CA ASP A 168 1.33 2.23 -20.89
C ASP A 168 0.93 2.70 -19.49
N ALA A 169 -0.13 3.53 -19.37
CA ALA A 169 -0.55 4.07 -18.09
C ALA A 169 -1.00 2.97 -17.11
N LEU A 170 -1.56 1.85 -17.56
CA LEU A 170 -1.92 0.76 -16.64
C LEU A 170 -0.69 0.22 -15.90
N ARG A 171 0.36 -0.12 -16.65
CA ARG A 171 1.61 -0.62 -16.09
C ARG A 171 2.28 0.41 -15.17
N MET A 172 2.26 1.68 -15.57
CA MET A 172 2.76 2.77 -14.73
C MET A 172 1.97 2.88 -13.42
N ALA A 173 0.64 2.80 -13.49
CA ALA A 173 -0.21 2.82 -12.31
C ALA A 173 0.08 1.59 -11.42
N GLU A 174 0.22 0.39 -11.96
CA GLU A 174 0.54 -0.79 -11.15
C GLU A 174 1.89 -0.67 -10.45
N ALA A 175 2.93 -0.26 -11.18
CA ALA A 175 4.27 -0.06 -10.62
C ALA A 175 4.29 1.04 -9.54
N ILE A 176 3.62 2.18 -9.77
CA ILE A 176 3.52 3.26 -8.78
C ILE A 176 2.74 2.79 -7.53
N GLY A 177 1.66 2.02 -7.71
CA GLY A 177 0.83 1.54 -6.61
C GLY A 177 1.59 0.59 -5.69
N VAL A 178 2.32 -0.37 -6.27
CA VAL A 178 3.12 -1.33 -5.51
C VAL A 178 4.37 -0.66 -4.94
N TRP A 179 5.22 -0.11 -5.80
CA TRP A 179 6.58 0.27 -5.47
C TRP A 179 6.75 1.74 -5.10
N GLY A 180 5.82 2.61 -5.49
CA GLY A 180 5.80 4.01 -5.06
C GLY A 180 4.97 4.24 -3.79
N PHE A 181 3.94 3.41 -3.55
CA PHE A 181 2.99 3.62 -2.47
C PHE A 181 2.97 2.52 -1.41
N LEU A 182 2.52 1.31 -1.74
CA LEU A 182 2.25 0.27 -0.74
C LEU A 182 3.53 -0.22 -0.06
N ALA A 183 4.53 -0.66 -0.83
CA ALA A 183 5.79 -1.17 -0.28
C ALA A 183 6.57 -0.11 0.52
N PRO A 184 6.77 1.13 0.03
CA PRO A 184 7.39 2.20 0.82
C PRO A 184 6.63 2.53 2.10
N THR A 185 5.29 2.57 2.05
CA THR A 185 4.46 2.82 3.24
C THR A 185 4.67 1.71 4.26
N PHE A 186 4.56 0.45 3.84
CA PHE A 186 4.74 -0.71 4.71
C PHE A 186 6.14 -0.75 5.32
N LEU A 187 7.19 -0.56 4.52
CA LEU A 187 8.58 -0.50 4.98
C LEU A 187 8.79 0.61 6.03
N ALA A 188 8.28 1.82 5.79
CA ALA A 188 8.43 2.93 6.72
C ALA A 188 7.68 2.68 8.05
N VAL A 189 6.47 2.11 7.96
CA VAL A 189 5.67 1.73 9.13
C VAL A 189 6.39 0.64 9.93
N CYS A 190 6.83 -0.45 9.30
CA CYS A 190 7.55 -1.54 9.95
C CYS A 190 8.86 -1.06 10.59
N HIS A 191 9.65 -0.27 9.86
CA HIS A 191 10.90 0.30 10.37
C HIS A 191 10.69 1.17 11.60
N ARG A 192 9.54 1.84 11.74
CA ARG A 192 9.21 2.62 12.95
C ARG A 192 8.61 1.77 14.06
N MET A 193 7.63 0.94 13.74
CA MET A 193 6.74 0.30 14.71
C MET A 193 7.30 -0.99 15.27
N ILE A 194 7.94 -1.83 14.45
CA ILE A 194 8.48 -3.11 14.94
C ILE A 194 9.52 -2.85 16.04
N PRO A 195 10.59 -2.05 15.84
CA PRO A 195 11.57 -1.81 16.89
C PRO A 195 10.97 -1.13 18.12
N TRP A 196 9.98 -0.26 17.91
CA TRP A 196 9.29 0.43 19.00
C TRP A 196 8.47 -0.53 19.86
N PHE A 197 7.64 -1.38 19.26
CA PHE A 197 6.87 -2.38 19.99
C PHE A 197 7.78 -3.38 20.68
N THR A 198 8.81 -3.88 20.00
CA THR A 198 9.79 -4.79 20.59
C THR A 198 10.44 -4.17 21.83
N SER A 199 10.80 -2.87 21.81
CA SER A 199 11.37 -2.16 22.96
C SER A 199 10.44 -2.02 24.17
N ARG A 200 9.12 -2.11 23.96
CA ARG A 200 8.12 -2.01 25.03
C ARG A 200 7.85 -3.37 25.70
N ILE A 201 8.20 -4.45 25.02
CA ILE A 201 7.79 -5.80 25.37
C ILE A 201 8.99 -6.64 25.81
N VAL A 202 10.10 -6.57 25.08
CA VAL A 202 11.29 -7.40 25.31
C VAL A 202 12.24 -6.70 26.29
N PRO A 203 12.54 -7.29 27.46
CA PRO A 203 13.51 -6.74 28.40
C PRO A 203 14.90 -6.61 27.79
N ASN A 204 15.63 -5.55 28.15
CA ASN A 204 16.99 -5.27 27.69
C ASN A 204 17.15 -5.20 26.17
N TYR A 205 16.10 -4.82 25.44
CA TYR A 205 16.16 -4.62 23.99
C TYR A 205 16.78 -3.26 23.64
N VAL A 206 17.86 -3.29 22.86
CA VAL A 206 18.44 -2.08 22.24
C VAL A 206 17.75 -1.84 20.91
N MET A 207 17.15 -0.66 20.73
CA MET A 207 16.44 -0.31 19.51
C MET A 207 17.41 -0.16 18.32
N VAL A 208 17.34 -1.10 17.37
CA VAL A 208 18.12 -1.05 16.13
C VAL A 208 17.25 -0.50 15.00
N ARG A 209 17.49 0.76 14.62
CA ARG A 209 16.71 1.46 13.59
C ARG A 209 17.59 2.40 12.73
N PRO A 210 18.60 1.88 12.01
CA PRO A 210 19.45 2.70 11.14
C PRO A 210 18.70 3.21 9.90
N TYR A 211 18.81 4.51 9.62
CA TYR A 211 18.16 5.12 8.46
C TYR A 211 18.83 4.80 7.12
N GLY A 212 20.13 4.51 7.09
CA GLY A 212 20.85 4.19 5.85
C GLY A 212 20.25 3.01 5.07
N PRO A 213 20.11 1.82 5.68
CA PRO A 213 19.47 0.67 5.03
C PRO A 213 18.01 0.93 4.66
N LEU A 214 17.26 1.73 5.45
CA LEU A 214 15.91 2.17 5.08
C LEU A 214 15.92 2.94 3.76
N TRP A 215 16.78 3.95 3.62
CA TRP A 215 16.87 4.72 2.37
C TRP A 215 17.29 3.84 1.19
N GLY A 216 18.18 2.86 1.43
CA GLY A 216 18.55 1.86 0.43
C GLY A 216 17.36 1.06 -0.08
N VAL A 217 16.51 0.52 0.80
CA VAL A 217 15.32 -0.24 0.37
C VAL A 217 14.26 0.64 -0.28
N LEU A 218 14.08 1.88 0.19
CA LEU A 218 13.13 2.82 -0.43
C LEU A 218 13.58 3.24 -1.84
N ALA A 219 14.87 3.53 -2.02
CA ALA A 219 15.43 3.78 -3.33
C ALA A 219 15.30 2.54 -4.23
N GLY A 220 15.54 1.35 -3.66
CA GLY A 220 15.34 0.09 -4.35
C GLY A 220 13.91 -0.10 -4.85
N CYS A 221 12.88 0.21 -4.05
CA CYS A 221 11.49 0.20 -4.53
C CYS A 221 11.30 1.09 -5.76
N LEU A 222 11.79 2.33 -5.73
CA LEU A 222 11.64 3.25 -6.86
C LEU A 222 12.38 2.75 -8.12
N VAL A 223 13.59 2.19 -7.96
CA VAL A 223 14.34 1.61 -9.08
C VAL A 223 13.64 0.36 -9.63
N HIS A 224 13.10 -0.51 -8.76
CA HIS A 224 12.29 -1.66 -9.19
C HIS A 224 11.12 -1.20 -10.05
N GLY A 225 10.31 -0.26 -9.54
CA GLY A 225 9.17 0.29 -10.28
C GLY A 225 9.57 0.92 -11.61
N ALA A 226 10.70 1.64 -11.64
CA ALA A 226 11.23 2.20 -12.89
C ALA A 226 11.64 1.12 -13.90
N LEU A 227 12.35 0.08 -13.46
CA LEU A 227 12.73 -1.05 -14.32
C LEU A 227 11.51 -1.81 -14.85
N GLU A 228 10.47 -1.97 -14.03
CA GLU A 228 9.22 -2.60 -14.44
C GLU A 228 8.50 -1.79 -15.53
N VAL A 229 8.43 -0.46 -15.37
CA VAL A 229 7.88 0.45 -16.38
C VAL A 229 8.75 0.49 -17.65
N MET A 230 10.06 0.34 -17.53
CA MET A 230 10.97 0.26 -18.69
C MET A 230 11.04 -1.14 -19.32
N GLU A 231 10.24 -2.11 -18.84
CA GLU A 231 10.23 -3.49 -19.33
C GLU A 231 11.56 -4.26 -19.13
N ARG A 232 12.46 -3.75 -18.28
CA ARG A 232 13.79 -4.33 -18.00
C ARG A 232 13.77 -5.32 -16.84
N ARG A 233 12.80 -6.24 -16.86
CA ARG A 233 12.54 -7.19 -15.75
C ARG A 233 13.74 -8.12 -15.48
N GLU A 234 14.59 -8.36 -16.46
CA GLU A 234 15.82 -9.15 -16.32
C GLU A 234 16.88 -8.51 -15.42
N LEU A 235 16.78 -7.21 -15.15
CA LEU A 235 17.73 -6.50 -14.29
C LEU A 235 17.25 -6.36 -12.84
N LEU A 236 16.03 -6.80 -12.51
CA LEU A 236 15.43 -6.58 -11.19
C LEU A 236 16.24 -7.21 -10.05
N TRP A 237 16.91 -8.35 -10.29
CA TRP A 237 17.75 -9.02 -9.30
C TRP A 237 18.86 -8.12 -8.73
N LEU A 238 19.35 -7.13 -9.50
CA LEU A 238 20.35 -6.17 -9.04
C LEU A 238 19.87 -5.31 -7.87
N VAL A 239 18.54 -5.13 -7.76
CA VAL A 239 17.90 -4.28 -6.77
C VAL A 239 17.19 -5.12 -5.71
N ASP A 240 16.48 -6.16 -6.15
CA ASP A 240 15.69 -7.01 -5.27
C ASP A 240 16.53 -7.87 -4.33
N LEU A 241 17.71 -8.34 -4.78
CA LEU A 241 18.59 -9.12 -3.92
C LEU A 241 19.14 -8.28 -2.76
N PRO A 242 19.73 -7.09 -2.98
CA PRO A 242 20.11 -6.19 -1.89
C PRO A 242 18.95 -5.81 -0.97
N MET A 243 17.75 -5.58 -1.52
CA MET A 243 16.57 -5.30 -0.73
C MET A 243 16.18 -6.48 0.15
N ALA A 244 16.12 -7.69 -0.40
CA ALA A 244 15.80 -8.92 0.33
C ALA A 244 16.80 -9.15 1.47
N VAL A 245 18.10 -9.03 1.19
CA VAL A 245 19.16 -9.15 2.21
C VAL A 245 18.95 -8.14 3.33
N THR A 246 18.64 -6.89 2.98
CA THR A 246 18.39 -5.83 3.97
C THR A 246 17.14 -6.10 4.82
N VAL A 247 16.05 -6.56 4.20
CA VAL A 247 14.81 -6.94 4.89
C VAL A 247 15.06 -8.10 5.85
N PHE A 248 15.72 -9.17 5.42
CA PHE A 248 16.06 -10.29 6.31
C PHE A 248 17.02 -9.87 7.41
N TRP A 249 17.99 -9.01 7.11
CA TRP A 249 18.88 -8.45 8.12
C TRP A 249 18.07 -7.70 9.20
N PHE A 250 17.15 -6.81 8.82
CA PHE A 250 16.26 -6.15 9.78
C PHE A 250 15.43 -7.15 10.59
N ALA A 251 14.89 -8.19 9.96
CA ALA A 251 14.12 -9.23 10.64
C ALA A 251 14.95 -9.92 11.74
N THR A 252 16.24 -10.22 11.49
CA THR A 252 17.12 -10.78 12.53
C THR A 252 17.41 -9.80 13.67
N ARG A 253 17.52 -8.50 13.40
CA ARG A 253 17.83 -7.45 14.39
C ARG A 253 16.65 -7.01 15.22
N TRP A 254 15.43 -7.19 14.71
CA TRP A 254 14.20 -6.80 15.40
C TRP A 254 13.62 -7.88 16.31
N GLY A 255 14.32 -9.01 16.45
CA GLY A 255 14.01 -10.01 17.45
C GLY A 255 12.70 -10.75 17.18
N VAL A 256 12.43 -11.09 15.91
CA VAL A 256 11.23 -11.84 15.47
C VAL A 256 10.88 -12.98 16.43
N ALA A 257 11.85 -13.81 16.79
CA ALA A 257 11.64 -14.98 17.65
C ALA A 257 11.17 -14.62 19.08
N ARG A 258 11.58 -13.48 19.63
CA ARG A 258 11.24 -13.08 21.01
C ARG A 258 9.98 -12.21 21.07
N GLY A 259 9.80 -11.33 20.09
CA GLY A 259 8.69 -10.38 20.03
C GLY A 259 7.39 -10.99 19.49
N ALA A 260 7.48 -11.85 18.48
CA ALA A 260 6.29 -12.37 17.79
C ALA A 260 5.42 -13.29 18.66
N GLN A 261 5.94 -13.85 19.75
CA GLN A 261 5.18 -14.76 20.61
C GLN A 261 4.32 -14.03 21.67
N GLN A 262 4.55 -12.74 21.87
CA GLN A 262 3.97 -12.03 23.02
C GLN A 262 2.75 -11.18 22.67
N VAL A 263 2.73 -10.57 21.48
CA VAL A 263 1.63 -9.68 21.04
C VAL A 263 1.24 -9.97 19.60
N ARG A 264 -0.03 -10.32 19.38
CA ARG A 264 -0.58 -10.68 18.06
C ARG A 264 -0.32 -9.63 16.97
N LEU A 265 -0.43 -8.35 17.31
CA LEU A 265 -0.15 -7.26 16.37
C LEU A 265 1.32 -7.25 15.92
N LEU A 266 2.25 -7.48 16.84
CA LEU A 266 3.68 -7.55 16.53
C LEU A 266 4.00 -8.80 15.70
N SER A 267 3.33 -9.93 15.97
CA SER A 267 3.43 -11.15 15.16
C SER A 267 3.05 -10.87 13.70
N MET A 268 1.91 -10.22 13.47
CA MET A 268 1.44 -9.92 12.11
C MET A 268 2.41 -8.99 11.35
N LEU A 269 2.97 -7.99 12.02
CA LEU A 269 3.99 -7.13 11.42
C LEU A 269 5.26 -7.90 11.04
N HIS A 270 5.72 -8.82 11.89
CA HIS A 270 6.86 -9.67 11.57
C HIS A 270 6.58 -10.64 10.43
N ILE A 271 5.40 -11.26 10.41
CA ILE A 271 5.00 -12.17 9.32
C ILE A 271 4.97 -11.42 7.99
N GLY A 272 4.28 -10.28 7.92
CA GLY A 272 4.24 -9.48 6.69
C GLY A 272 5.63 -8.99 6.27
N PHE A 273 6.50 -8.63 7.22
CA PHE A 273 7.87 -8.20 6.90
C PHE A 273 8.76 -9.33 6.38
N LEU A 274 8.58 -10.56 6.89
CA LEU A 274 9.24 -11.75 6.33
C LEU A 274 8.68 -12.09 4.95
N TRP A 275 7.37 -11.94 4.76
CA TRP A 275 6.69 -12.19 3.49
C TRP A 275 7.17 -11.24 2.39
N LEU A 276 7.38 -9.96 2.72
CA LEU A 276 8.07 -8.99 1.85
C LEU A 276 9.46 -9.50 1.43
N GLY A 277 10.26 -10.02 2.38
CA GLY A 277 11.57 -10.58 2.07
C GLY A 277 11.49 -11.78 1.13
N LEU A 278 10.50 -12.67 1.33
CA LEU A 278 10.26 -13.83 0.46
C LEU A 278 9.82 -13.40 -0.95
N SER A 279 8.94 -12.41 -1.06
CA SER A 279 8.54 -11.83 -2.34
C SER A 279 9.74 -11.29 -3.12
N LEU A 280 10.61 -10.51 -2.47
CA LEU A 280 11.82 -9.97 -3.10
C LEU A 280 12.80 -11.07 -3.53
N LEU A 281 12.91 -12.17 -2.78
CA LEU A 281 13.68 -13.34 -3.22
C LEU A 281 13.06 -14.02 -4.44
N LEU A 282 11.73 -14.15 -4.50
CA LEU A 282 11.05 -14.72 -5.66
C LEU A 282 11.26 -13.83 -6.90
N TYR A 283 11.17 -12.50 -6.75
CA TYR A 283 11.51 -11.55 -7.82
C TYR A 283 12.97 -11.68 -8.27
N THR A 284 13.89 -11.81 -7.31
CA THR A 284 15.32 -12.04 -7.58
C THR A 284 15.54 -13.31 -8.40
N LEU A 285 14.93 -14.43 -7.99
CA LEU A 285 15.07 -15.71 -8.69
C LEU A 285 14.47 -15.63 -10.10
N ASP A 286 13.29 -15.01 -10.25
CA ASP A 286 12.62 -14.86 -11.56
C ASP A 286 13.47 -14.03 -12.53
N SER A 287 13.92 -12.86 -12.09
CA SER A 287 14.72 -11.96 -12.92
C SER A 287 16.11 -12.51 -13.21
N LEU A 288 16.74 -13.22 -12.28
CA LEU A 288 18.02 -13.89 -12.51
C LEU A 288 17.88 -15.04 -13.52
N ALA A 289 16.80 -15.82 -13.45
CA ALA A 289 16.52 -16.86 -14.43
C ALA A 289 16.33 -16.28 -15.84
N ARG A 290 15.59 -15.17 -15.96
CA ARG A 290 15.45 -14.42 -17.23
C ARG A 290 16.79 -13.92 -17.75
N TYR A 291 17.61 -13.32 -16.88
CA TYR A 291 18.94 -12.80 -17.24
C TYR A 291 19.88 -13.92 -17.73
N ALA A 292 19.82 -15.09 -17.09
CA ALA A 292 20.62 -16.26 -17.45
C ALA A 292 20.07 -17.06 -18.65
N GLY A 293 18.92 -16.67 -19.22
CA GLY A 293 18.28 -17.37 -20.34
C GLY A 293 17.71 -18.74 -19.95
N LEU A 294 17.38 -18.96 -18.67
CA LEU A 294 16.76 -20.20 -18.21
C LEU A 294 15.26 -20.23 -18.58
N ALA A 295 14.73 -21.41 -18.85
CA ALA A 295 13.31 -21.60 -19.23
C ALA A 295 12.33 -21.49 -18.04
N TRP A 296 12.80 -21.17 -16.84
CA TRP A 296 11.98 -21.08 -15.63
C TRP A 296 11.43 -19.66 -15.44
N ASN A 297 10.18 -19.55 -15.00
CA ASN A 297 9.48 -18.29 -14.74
C ASN A 297 8.52 -18.49 -13.55
N ALA A 298 8.56 -17.59 -12.57
CA ALA A 298 7.71 -17.61 -11.39
C ALA A 298 6.28 -17.06 -11.65
N GLY A 299 6.03 -16.54 -12.85
CA GLY A 299 4.78 -15.88 -13.23
C GLY A 299 4.49 -14.69 -12.30
N ASN A 300 3.26 -14.64 -11.79
CA ASN A 300 2.84 -13.61 -10.82
C ASN A 300 3.09 -14.04 -9.36
N ALA A 301 3.76 -15.16 -9.09
CA ALA A 301 4.01 -15.61 -7.71
C ALA A 301 4.75 -14.57 -6.85
N PRO A 302 5.79 -13.84 -7.35
CA PRO A 302 6.44 -12.80 -6.56
C PRO A 302 5.49 -11.67 -6.15
N LEU A 303 4.62 -11.23 -7.07
CA LEU A 303 3.63 -10.18 -6.84
C LEU A 303 2.53 -10.64 -5.87
N HIS A 304 2.03 -11.87 -6.00
CA HIS A 304 1.04 -12.42 -5.07
C HIS A 304 1.64 -12.61 -3.67
N ALA A 305 2.88 -13.05 -3.58
CA ALA A 305 3.60 -13.08 -2.31
C ALA A 305 3.83 -11.68 -1.72
N LEU A 306 3.73 -10.60 -2.49
CA LEU A 306 3.79 -9.24 -1.94
C LEU A 306 2.43 -8.75 -1.44
N GLY A 307 1.35 -9.15 -2.11
CA GLY A 307 -0.02 -8.66 -1.86
C GLY A 307 -0.82 -9.43 -0.80
N ILE A 308 -0.27 -10.50 -0.24
CA ILE A 308 -0.89 -11.36 0.80
C ILE A 308 -0.31 -10.99 2.17
#